data_AF-G0N170-F1
#
_entry.id   AF-G0N170-F1
#
_cell.length_a   1.000
_cell.length_b   1.000
_cell.length_c   1.000
_cell.angle_alpha   90.00
_cell.angle_beta   90.00
_cell.angle_gamma   90.00
#
_symmetry.space_group_name_H-M   'P 1'
#
loop_
_entity.id
_entity.type
_entity.pdbx_description
1 polymer ?
#
loop_
_entity_poly.entity_id
_entity_poly.type
_entity_poly.pdbx_seq_one_letter_code
_entity_poly.pdbx_strand_id
1 'polypeptide(L)'
;MLNETCRIEDPLVLSIIHNVLFILSTFIYAIAFFLLIRRCPSSFREFRNYLVAHVFSGLLLDYHIRIIWNVSAITPFVALCSKGFFAEFTVISSQIFIFLLGFLGFTAISLFIFRMKAVNQHVDRTSKIRKWVPVFKFIFYSLFLLTLAFSIFIYPEWRWQTEYKRKIEQKFGSLPPFVWCDNCYFIRFDTWTSILFFILAYFAIFSAFITGALAAIETLRVLNSKNLKLSAKTAMAQRKLTYNLVAVTSVHIALLFIPSGAFLVASFAAPDYQFMSDAMLVLIEDHGSLTTLTMLLTNNLLRRSAIELFRIPMFCPQKTKITQGTGTSVVVNVVKMS
;
A
#
# COMPACT_ATOMS: atom_id res chain seq x y z
N MET A 1 26.84 -11.08 -11.51
CA MET A 1 26.88 -9.78 -12.23
C MET A 1 26.46 -10.04 -13.67
N LEU A 2 25.55 -9.21 -14.21
CA LEU A 2 25.03 -9.38 -15.57
C LEU A 2 26.11 -9.16 -16.64
N ASN A 3 26.05 -9.98 -17.70
CA ASN A 3 26.80 -9.74 -18.94
C ASN A 3 26.37 -8.40 -19.57
N GLU A 4 27.24 -7.76 -20.35
CA GLU A 4 26.95 -6.45 -20.97
C GLU A 4 25.70 -6.49 -21.86
N THR A 5 25.49 -7.60 -22.57
CA THR A 5 24.31 -7.83 -23.41
C THR A 5 22.99 -7.97 -22.63
N CYS A 6 23.04 -8.12 -21.31
CA CYS A 6 21.88 -8.27 -20.43
C CYS A 6 21.56 -6.98 -19.65
N ARG A 7 22.32 -5.91 -19.85
CA ARG A 7 22.06 -4.61 -19.22
C ARG A 7 20.93 -3.89 -19.94
N ILE A 8 20.10 -3.22 -19.16
CA ILE A 8 18.98 -2.42 -19.64
C ILE A 8 19.23 -1.00 -19.13
N GLU A 9 19.33 -0.05 -20.04
CA GLU A 9 19.58 1.35 -19.73
C GLU A 9 18.28 2.14 -19.82
N ASP A 10 18.03 2.98 -18.82
CA ASP A 10 16.92 3.92 -18.86
C ASP A 10 17.24 5.15 -19.68
N PRO A 11 16.25 5.73 -20.36
CA PRO A 11 16.35 7.09 -20.85
C PRO A 11 16.76 8.03 -19.71
N LEU A 12 17.71 8.94 -19.98
CA LEU A 12 18.24 9.87 -18.98
C LEU A 12 17.14 10.62 -18.22
N VAL A 13 16.08 11.04 -18.93
CA VAL A 13 14.93 11.75 -18.35
C VAL A 13 14.21 10.89 -17.30
N LEU A 14 14.01 9.60 -17.57
CA LEU A 14 13.35 8.67 -16.64
C LEU A 14 14.20 8.47 -15.38
N SER A 15 15.52 8.31 -15.56
CA SER A 15 16.47 8.22 -14.44
C SER A 15 16.45 9.47 -13.54
N ILE A 16 16.39 10.68 -14.13
CA ILE A 16 16.26 11.92 -13.37
C ILE A 16 14.94 11.94 -12.58
N ILE A 17 13.83 11.57 -13.21
CA ILE A 17 12.51 11.52 -12.57
C ILE A 17 12.53 10.56 -11.38
N HIS A 18 13.05 9.33 -11.55
CA HIS A 18 13.14 8.34 -10.48
C HIS A 18 13.93 8.85 -9.27
N ASN A 19 15.06 9.52 -9.50
CA ASN A 19 15.89 10.07 -8.43
C ASN A 19 15.20 11.19 -7.66
N VAL A 20 14.57 12.14 -8.37
CA VAL A 20 13.82 13.24 -7.75
C VAL A 20 12.66 12.71 -6.91
N LEU A 21 11.88 11.79 -7.47
CA LEU A 21 10.75 11.17 -6.77
C LEU A 21 11.21 10.35 -5.56
N PHE A 22 12.36 9.68 -5.65
CA PHE A 22 12.92 8.91 -4.53
C PHE A 22 13.29 9.82 -3.34
N ILE A 23 13.94 10.96 -3.62
CA ILE A 23 14.27 11.95 -2.59
C ILE A 23 12.99 12.49 -1.93
N LEU A 24 12.00 12.85 -2.75
CA LEU A 24 10.73 13.37 -2.26
C LEU A 24 9.97 12.34 -1.41
N SER A 25 9.88 11.09 -1.89
CA SER A 25 9.25 9.96 -1.20
C SER A 25 9.92 9.72 0.17
N THR A 26 11.24 9.71 0.20
CA THR A 26 12.03 9.56 1.45
C THR A 26 11.67 10.64 2.46
N PHE A 27 11.57 11.91 2.02
CA PHE A 27 11.19 13.02 2.89
C PHE A 27 9.76 12.90 3.42
N ILE A 28 8.81 12.52 2.56
CA ILE A 28 7.41 12.29 2.94
C ILE A 28 7.31 11.21 4.03
N TYR A 29 7.96 10.07 3.82
CA TYR A 29 7.96 8.98 4.80
C TYR A 29 8.63 9.39 6.11
N ALA A 30 9.78 10.08 6.06
CA ALA A 30 10.49 10.56 7.24
C ALA A 30 9.58 11.47 8.11
N ILE A 31 8.88 12.43 7.49
CA ILE A 31 7.92 13.29 8.19
C ILE A 31 6.78 12.47 8.78
N ALA A 32 6.20 11.55 8.00
CA ALA A 32 5.09 10.74 8.45
C ALA A 32 5.47 9.91 9.70
N PHE A 33 6.61 9.22 9.67
CA PHE A 33 7.09 8.47 10.82
C PHE A 33 7.39 9.37 12.02
N PHE A 34 8.07 10.50 11.80
CA PHE A 34 8.36 11.44 12.88
C PHE A 34 7.08 11.91 13.58
N LEU A 35 6.07 12.32 12.81
CA LEU A 35 4.79 12.79 13.35
C LEU A 35 4.02 11.68 14.06
N LEU A 36 3.93 10.50 13.46
CA LEU A 36 3.21 9.37 14.05
C LEU A 36 3.85 8.95 15.36
N ILE A 37 5.18 8.81 15.42
CA ILE A 37 5.88 8.33 16.61
C ILE A 37 5.86 9.38 17.74
N ARG A 38 6.14 10.65 17.43
CA ARG A 38 6.46 11.66 18.45
C ARG A 38 5.32 12.62 18.83
N ARG A 39 4.28 12.79 18.00
CA ARG A 39 3.30 13.89 18.18
C ARG A 39 1.86 13.45 18.43
N CYS A 40 1.53 12.15 18.39
CA CYS A 40 0.15 11.70 18.60
C CYS A 40 -0.21 11.52 20.09
N PRO A 41 -1.42 11.95 20.52
CA PRO A 41 -1.90 11.77 21.89
C PRO A 41 -2.09 10.28 22.27
N SER A 42 -1.98 9.97 23.57
CA SER A 42 -2.05 8.60 24.10
C SER A 42 -3.36 7.88 23.79
N SER A 43 -4.49 8.60 23.73
CA SER A 43 -5.81 8.07 23.33
C SER A 43 -5.87 7.61 21.87
N PHE A 44 -4.87 7.91 21.05
CA PHE A 44 -4.78 7.52 19.63
C PHE A 44 -3.78 6.39 19.39
N ARG A 45 -3.18 5.83 20.45
CA ARG A 45 -2.04 4.90 20.36
C ARG A 45 -2.34 3.65 19.53
N GLU A 46 -3.50 3.04 19.70
CA GLU A 46 -3.85 1.80 19.00
C GLU A 46 -4.08 2.03 17.50
N PHE A 47 -4.91 3.01 17.15
CA PHE A 47 -5.12 3.41 15.74
C PHE A 47 -3.82 3.86 15.08
N ARG A 48 -2.98 4.60 15.81
CA ARG A 48 -1.64 5.00 15.33
C ARG A 48 -0.81 3.78 14.96
N ASN A 49 -0.79 2.72 15.76
CA ASN A 49 0.03 1.55 15.45
C ASN A 49 -0.40 0.88 14.14
N TYR A 50 -1.72 0.76 13.89
CA TYR A 50 -2.24 0.31 12.60
C TYR A 50 -1.83 1.23 11.45
N LEU A 51 -1.85 2.54 11.69
CA LEU A 51 -1.47 3.53 10.68
C LEU A 51 0.02 3.48 10.36
N VAL A 52 0.88 3.35 11.38
CA VAL A 52 2.32 3.16 11.23
C VAL A 52 2.61 1.88 10.46
N ALA A 53 1.93 0.78 10.78
CA ALA A 53 2.09 -0.48 10.05
C ALA A 53 1.70 -0.33 8.58
N HIS A 54 0.63 0.42 8.28
CA HIS A 54 0.20 0.66 6.90
C HIS A 54 1.17 1.55 6.12
N VAL A 55 1.62 2.66 6.70
CA VAL A 55 2.66 3.53 6.10
C VAL A 55 3.95 2.76 5.88
N PHE A 56 4.34 1.91 6.84
CA PHE A 56 5.50 1.04 6.71
C PHE A 56 5.35 -0.01 5.61
N SER A 57 4.16 -0.61 5.46
CA SER A 57 3.91 -1.54 4.34
C SER A 57 4.01 -0.86 2.98
N GLY A 58 3.56 0.40 2.85
CA GLY A 58 3.75 1.21 1.64
C GLY A 58 5.22 1.51 1.37
N LEU A 59 5.97 1.94 2.39
CA LEU A 59 7.41 2.21 2.26
C LEU A 59 8.17 0.96 1.79
N LEU A 60 7.90 -0.20 2.39
CA LEU A 60 8.55 -1.45 2.00
C LEU A 60 8.26 -1.81 0.56
N LEU A 61 7.01 -1.63 0.11
CA LEU A 61 6.61 -1.94 -1.26
C LEU A 61 7.26 -0.97 -2.26
N ASP A 62 7.22 0.34 -2.01
CA ASP A 62 7.86 1.36 -2.86
C ASP A 62 9.38 1.12 -2.94
N TYR A 63 10.03 0.90 -1.79
CA TYR A 63 11.47 0.64 -1.73
C TYR A 63 11.84 -0.66 -2.45
N HIS A 64 11.04 -1.70 -2.28
CA HIS A 64 11.26 -2.97 -2.96
C HIS A 64 11.18 -2.83 -4.47
N ILE A 65 10.10 -2.23 -5.00
CA ILE A 65 9.93 -2.11 -6.47
C ILE A 65 11.06 -1.26 -7.07
N ARG A 66 11.39 -0.13 -6.44
CA ARG A 66 12.37 0.83 -6.99
C ARG A 66 13.83 0.41 -6.81
N ILE A 67 14.20 -0.04 -5.62
CA ILE A 67 15.62 -0.24 -5.26
C ILE A 67 16.03 -1.70 -5.37
N ILE A 68 15.23 -2.61 -4.78
CA ILE A 68 15.59 -4.03 -4.73
C ILE A 68 15.28 -4.70 -6.06
N TRP A 69 14.05 -4.58 -6.54
CA TRP A 69 13.59 -5.18 -7.78
C TRP A 69 14.07 -4.39 -9.00
N ASN A 70 14.05 -3.06 -8.90
CA ASN A 70 14.42 -2.11 -9.94
C ASN A 70 13.90 -2.59 -11.30
N VAL A 71 12.58 -2.78 -11.34
CA VAL A 71 11.90 -3.47 -12.43
C VAL A 71 11.71 -2.53 -13.60
N SER A 72 11.49 -3.07 -14.79
CA SER A 72 11.10 -2.35 -15.99
C SER A 72 10.22 -3.24 -16.82
N ALA A 73 9.18 -2.64 -17.40
CA ALA A 73 8.24 -3.34 -18.26
C ALA A 73 8.54 -2.96 -19.71
N ILE A 74 8.94 -3.94 -20.52
CA ILE A 74 9.36 -3.73 -21.90
C ILE A 74 8.18 -4.01 -22.82
N THR A 75 7.73 -2.99 -23.56
CA THR A 75 6.69 -3.11 -24.59
C THR A 75 7.30 -3.45 -25.94
N PRO A 76 6.54 -4.02 -26.90
CA PRO A 76 5.13 -4.45 -26.80
C PRO A 76 4.91 -5.78 -26.07
N PHE A 77 5.97 -6.50 -25.75
CA PHE A 77 5.89 -7.89 -25.30
C PHE A 77 5.53 -8.06 -23.82
N VAL A 78 5.53 -6.96 -23.05
CA VAL A 78 5.29 -6.91 -21.58
C VAL A 78 6.22 -7.84 -20.82
N ALA A 79 7.52 -7.82 -21.19
CA ALA A 79 8.55 -8.50 -20.42
C ALA A 79 8.86 -7.69 -19.15
N LEU A 80 8.86 -8.33 -17.99
CA LEU A 80 9.32 -7.73 -16.74
C LEU A 80 10.79 -8.05 -16.57
N CYS A 81 11.60 -7.00 -16.54
CA CYS A 81 13.04 -7.09 -16.44
C CYS A 81 13.57 -6.37 -15.21
N SER A 82 14.58 -6.91 -14.55
CA SER A 82 15.24 -6.26 -13.42
C SER A 82 16.59 -5.67 -13.80
N LYS A 83 16.94 -4.61 -13.09
CA LYS A 83 18.19 -3.86 -13.22
C LYS A 83 18.97 -3.84 -11.92
N GLY A 84 20.21 -3.38 -12.01
CA GLY A 84 21.08 -3.16 -10.85
C GLY A 84 21.59 -4.45 -10.21
N PHE A 85 21.89 -4.37 -8.90
CA PHE A 85 22.65 -5.39 -8.19
C PHE A 85 21.88 -6.72 -8.04
N PHE A 86 20.57 -6.67 -7.87
CA PHE A 86 19.72 -7.85 -7.64
C PHE A 86 19.02 -8.34 -8.92
N ALA A 87 19.47 -7.91 -10.10
CA ALA A 87 18.77 -8.18 -11.36
C ALA A 87 18.59 -9.68 -11.66
N GLU A 88 19.54 -10.52 -11.26
CA GLU A 88 19.48 -11.99 -11.46
C GLU A 88 18.34 -12.66 -10.68
N PHE A 89 17.79 -11.98 -9.66
CA PHE A 89 16.73 -12.46 -8.78
C PHE A 89 15.34 -11.95 -9.18
N THR A 90 15.13 -11.50 -10.42
CA THR A 90 13.86 -10.89 -10.90
C THR A 90 12.59 -11.66 -10.49
N VAL A 91 12.58 -12.99 -10.64
CA VAL A 91 11.43 -13.83 -10.31
C VAL A 91 11.20 -13.87 -8.79
N ILE A 92 12.27 -13.96 -8.00
CA ILE A 92 12.19 -13.91 -6.53
C ILE A 92 11.70 -12.52 -6.08
N SER A 93 12.22 -11.45 -6.67
CA SER A 93 11.76 -10.09 -6.40
C SER A 93 10.28 -9.91 -6.73
N SER A 94 9.77 -10.60 -7.76
CA SER A 94 8.34 -10.61 -8.09
C SER A 94 7.52 -11.34 -7.02
N GLN A 95 8.03 -12.44 -6.46
CA GLN A 95 7.38 -13.13 -5.33
C GLN A 95 7.36 -12.28 -4.06
N ILE A 96 8.45 -11.56 -3.77
CA ILE A 96 8.51 -10.61 -2.66
C ILE A 96 7.48 -9.50 -2.86
N PHE A 97 7.33 -8.98 -4.09
CA PHE A 97 6.30 -8.01 -4.43
C PHE A 97 4.88 -8.53 -4.11
N ILE A 98 4.57 -9.78 -4.47
CA ILE A 98 3.27 -10.41 -4.16
C ILE A 98 3.02 -10.46 -2.65
N PHE A 99 4.04 -10.84 -1.86
CA PHE A 99 3.94 -10.86 -0.40
C PHE A 99 3.70 -9.45 0.18
N LEU A 100 4.48 -8.47 -0.26
CA LEU A 100 4.37 -7.08 0.21
C LEU A 100 3.02 -6.45 -0.18
N LEU A 101 2.50 -6.76 -1.37
CA LEU A 101 1.16 -6.33 -1.80
C LEU A 101 0.06 -6.91 -0.89
N GLY A 102 0.18 -8.18 -0.50
CA GLY A 102 -0.72 -8.78 0.47
C GLY A 102 -0.59 -8.19 1.88
N PHE A 103 0.63 -7.88 2.31
CA PHE A 103 0.87 -7.18 3.57
C PHE A 103 0.22 -5.78 3.57
N LEU A 104 0.31 -5.03 2.47
CA LEU A 104 -0.41 -3.76 2.28
C LEU A 104 -1.94 -3.95 2.39
N GLY A 105 -2.48 -4.99 1.75
CA GLY A 105 -3.90 -5.34 1.86
C GLY A 105 -4.32 -5.66 3.30
N PHE A 106 -3.48 -6.41 4.03
CA PHE A 106 -3.73 -6.77 5.43
C PHE A 106 -3.78 -5.54 6.34
N THR A 107 -2.83 -4.61 6.21
CA THR A 107 -2.78 -3.39 7.03
C THR A 107 -3.96 -2.46 6.69
N ALA A 108 -4.31 -2.33 5.42
CA ALA A 108 -5.47 -1.53 4.97
C ALA A 108 -6.80 -2.05 5.53
N ILE A 109 -7.07 -3.37 5.38
CA ILE A 109 -8.28 -4.00 5.94
C ILE A 109 -8.33 -3.82 7.46
N SER A 110 -7.19 -3.99 8.13
CA SER A 110 -7.11 -3.86 9.58
C SER A 110 -7.50 -2.44 10.04
N LEU A 111 -7.08 -1.40 9.33
CA LEU A 111 -7.49 -0.01 9.59
C LEU A 111 -9.01 0.18 9.45
N PHE A 112 -9.62 -0.32 8.38
CA PHE A 112 -11.07 -0.23 8.16
C PHE A 112 -11.87 -0.99 9.22
N ILE A 113 -11.45 -2.21 9.55
CA ILE A 113 -12.11 -3.04 10.56
C ILE A 113 -11.97 -2.43 11.95
N PHE A 114 -10.79 -1.92 12.30
CA PHE A 114 -10.56 -1.22 13.56
C PHE A 114 -11.54 -0.05 13.70
N ARG A 115 -11.69 0.75 12.63
CA ARG A 115 -12.65 1.87 12.60
C ARG A 115 -14.09 1.44 12.80
N MET A 116 -14.51 0.43 12.04
CA MET A 116 -15.84 -0.12 12.16
C MET A 116 -16.12 -0.58 13.59
N LYS A 117 -15.20 -1.32 14.22
CA LYS A 117 -15.34 -1.77 15.61
C LYS A 117 -15.42 -0.60 16.60
N ALA A 118 -14.54 0.39 16.46
CA ALA A 118 -14.47 1.54 17.34
C ALA A 118 -15.76 2.38 17.35
N VAL A 119 -16.47 2.45 16.21
CA VAL A 119 -17.77 3.14 16.13
C VAL A 119 -18.90 2.23 16.62
N ASN A 120 -18.91 0.95 16.23
CA ASN A 120 -20.00 0.02 16.51
C ASN A 120 -20.22 -0.30 17.99
N GLN A 121 -19.22 -0.11 18.85
CA GLN A 121 -19.39 -0.25 20.31
C GLN A 121 -20.38 0.76 20.92
N HIS A 122 -20.77 1.80 20.17
CA HIS A 122 -21.67 2.87 20.62
C HIS A 122 -23.11 2.73 20.09
N VAL A 123 -23.48 1.56 19.53
CA VAL A 123 -24.83 1.27 19.05
C VAL A 123 -25.23 -0.16 19.42
N ASP A 124 -26.43 -0.32 19.98
CA ASP A 124 -26.90 -1.62 20.50
C ASP A 124 -27.36 -2.58 19.38
N ARG A 125 -27.71 -2.05 18.20
CA ARG A 125 -28.25 -2.83 17.08
C ARG A 125 -27.16 -3.27 16.10
N THR A 126 -27.03 -4.58 15.92
CA THR A 126 -26.12 -5.19 14.92
C THR A 126 -26.76 -5.17 13.53
N SER A 127 -26.08 -4.57 12.54
CA SER A 127 -26.53 -4.57 11.15
C SER A 127 -26.21 -5.89 10.42
N LYS A 128 -26.90 -6.15 9.30
CA LYS A 128 -26.56 -7.28 8.41
C LYS A 128 -25.18 -7.09 7.74
N ILE A 129 -24.80 -5.85 7.40
CA ILE A 129 -23.53 -5.53 6.73
C ILE A 129 -22.35 -5.92 7.62
N ARG A 130 -22.43 -5.64 8.92
CA ARG A 130 -21.42 -6.01 9.91
C ARG A 130 -21.10 -7.51 9.91
N LYS A 131 -22.07 -8.37 9.62
CA LYS A 131 -21.88 -9.83 9.58
C LYS A 131 -21.06 -10.31 8.38
N TRP A 132 -21.10 -9.58 7.27
CA TRP A 132 -20.37 -9.94 6.05
C TRP A 132 -18.89 -9.55 6.09
N VAL A 133 -18.53 -8.50 6.84
CA VAL A 133 -17.13 -8.06 6.99
C VAL A 133 -16.18 -9.20 7.45
N PRO A 134 -16.47 -9.97 8.53
CA PRO A 134 -15.60 -11.08 8.91
C PRO A 134 -15.56 -12.22 7.88
N VAL A 135 -16.64 -12.44 7.12
CA VAL A 135 -16.68 -13.46 6.06
C VAL A 135 -15.73 -13.11 4.93
N PHE A 136 -15.83 -11.90 4.37
CA PHE A 136 -14.92 -11.46 3.31
C PHE A 136 -13.47 -11.31 3.78
N LYS A 137 -13.26 -10.92 5.05
CA LYS A 137 -11.93 -10.94 5.68
C LYS A 137 -11.32 -12.34 5.67
N PHE A 138 -12.10 -13.35 6.05
CA PHE A 138 -11.65 -14.74 6.06
C PHE A 138 -11.37 -15.26 4.64
N ILE A 139 -12.24 -14.92 3.67
CA ILE A 139 -12.02 -15.22 2.25
C ILE A 139 -10.71 -14.61 1.78
N PHE A 140 -10.46 -13.32 2.06
CA PHE A 140 -9.21 -12.65 1.70
C PHE A 140 -7.98 -13.38 2.26
N TYR A 141 -7.98 -13.72 3.55
CA TYR A 141 -6.83 -14.39 4.16
C TYR A 141 -6.59 -15.79 3.59
N SER A 142 -7.67 -16.54 3.35
CA SER A 142 -7.58 -17.88 2.77
C SER A 142 -7.06 -17.82 1.34
N LEU A 143 -7.61 -16.93 0.51
CA LEU A 143 -7.15 -16.73 -0.86
C LEU A 143 -5.72 -16.20 -0.91
N PHE A 144 -5.34 -15.26 -0.05
CA PHE A 144 -3.97 -14.76 -0.01
C PHE A 144 -2.96 -15.85 0.35
N LEU A 145 -3.28 -16.72 1.32
CA LEU A 145 -2.42 -17.86 1.66
C LEU A 145 -2.26 -18.82 0.47
N LEU A 146 -3.35 -19.09 -0.25
CA LEU A 146 -3.30 -19.89 -1.47
C LEU A 146 -2.46 -19.20 -2.55
N THR A 147 -2.62 -17.88 -2.75
CA THR A 147 -1.81 -17.09 -3.70
C THR A 147 -0.32 -17.16 -3.36
N LEU A 148 0.06 -17.14 -2.07
CA LEU A 148 1.45 -17.32 -1.65
C LEU A 148 1.98 -18.74 -1.93
N ALA A 149 1.16 -19.78 -1.72
CA ALA A 149 1.56 -21.14 -2.07
C ALA A 149 1.76 -21.29 -3.59
N PHE A 150 0.82 -20.78 -4.38
CA PHE A 150 0.92 -20.79 -5.84
C PHE A 150 2.05 -19.91 -6.36
N SER A 151 2.41 -18.82 -5.69
CA SER A 151 3.56 -17.99 -6.10
C SER A 151 4.88 -18.76 -6.01
N ILE A 152 4.99 -19.74 -5.12
CA ILE A 152 6.14 -20.65 -5.07
C ILE A 152 6.10 -21.63 -6.25
N PHE A 153 4.93 -22.20 -6.55
CA PHE A 153 4.78 -23.18 -7.65
C PHE A 153 5.01 -22.59 -9.04
N ILE A 154 4.71 -21.31 -9.27
CA ILE A 154 4.97 -20.65 -10.56
C ILE A 154 6.45 -20.29 -10.77
N TYR A 155 7.29 -20.34 -9.72
CA TYR A 155 8.73 -20.01 -9.81
C TYR A 155 9.45 -20.70 -10.99
N PRO A 156 9.40 -22.04 -11.13
CA PRO A 156 10.02 -22.73 -12.27
C PRO A 156 9.51 -22.22 -13.61
N GLU A 157 8.21 -21.97 -13.71
CA GLU A 157 7.56 -21.53 -14.95
C GLU A 157 7.94 -20.09 -15.34
N TRP A 158 8.26 -19.25 -14.36
CA TRP A 158 8.73 -17.88 -14.56
C TRP A 158 10.24 -17.80 -14.77
N ARG A 159 11.01 -18.69 -14.14
CA ARG A 159 12.46 -18.74 -14.26
C ARG A 159 12.92 -19.34 -15.59
N TRP A 160 12.36 -20.48 -15.99
CA TRP A 160 12.83 -21.23 -17.15
C TRP A 160 11.85 -21.11 -18.31
N GLN A 161 11.99 -20.03 -19.08
CA GLN A 161 11.02 -19.63 -20.10
C GLN A 161 11.51 -19.71 -21.54
N THR A 162 12.61 -20.39 -21.84
CA THR A 162 13.20 -20.41 -23.19
C THR A 162 12.18 -20.75 -24.30
N GLU A 163 11.36 -21.77 -24.08
CA GLU A 163 10.33 -22.17 -25.04
C GLU A 163 9.20 -21.14 -25.16
N TYR A 164 8.81 -20.52 -24.06
CA TYR A 164 7.79 -19.47 -24.08
C TYR A 164 8.30 -18.22 -24.79
N LYS A 165 9.55 -17.80 -24.54
CA LYS A 165 10.20 -16.67 -25.23
C LYS A 165 10.25 -16.91 -26.74
N ARG A 166 10.53 -18.15 -27.18
CA ARG A 166 10.47 -18.53 -28.61
C ARG A 166 9.07 -18.36 -29.21
N LYS A 167 8.01 -18.73 -28.50
CA LYS A 167 6.62 -18.53 -28.96
C LYS A 167 6.27 -17.04 -29.09
N ILE A 168 6.74 -16.21 -28.15
CA ILE A 168 6.55 -14.75 -28.21
C ILE A 168 7.30 -14.18 -29.42
N GLU A 169 8.55 -14.59 -29.65
CA GLU A 169 9.35 -14.16 -30.80
C GLU A 169 8.69 -14.54 -32.14
N GLN A 170 8.16 -15.77 -32.24
CA GLN A 170 7.42 -16.21 -33.43
C GLN A 170 6.15 -15.38 -33.66
N LYS A 171 5.47 -14.94 -32.59
CA LYS A 171 4.20 -14.21 -32.67
C LYS A 171 4.37 -12.73 -32.96
N PHE A 172 5.38 -12.10 -32.37
CA PHE A 172 5.52 -10.64 -32.35
C PHE A 172 6.81 -10.13 -32.99
N GLY A 173 7.67 -11.02 -33.51
CA GLY A 173 8.93 -10.68 -34.15
C GLY A 173 10.14 -10.80 -33.23
N SER A 174 11.32 -10.48 -33.77
CA SER A 174 12.61 -10.65 -33.08
C SER A 174 12.62 -9.99 -31.71
N LEU A 175 12.99 -10.75 -30.69
CA LEU A 175 13.14 -10.20 -29.33
C LEU A 175 14.51 -9.54 -29.17
N PRO A 176 14.60 -8.42 -28.41
CA PRO A 176 15.89 -7.85 -28.06
C PRO A 176 16.79 -8.86 -27.31
N PRO A 177 18.11 -8.87 -27.53
CA PRO A 177 19.02 -9.84 -26.91
C PRO A 177 18.93 -9.89 -25.38
N PHE A 178 18.76 -8.74 -24.72
CA PHE A 178 18.66 -8.68 -23.26
C PHE A 178 17.42 -9.37 -22.70
N VAL A 179 16.33 -9.51 -23.48
CA VAL A 179 15.10 -10.20 -23.06
C VAL A 179 15.34 -11.69 -22.87
N TRP A 180 16.34 -12.26 -23.54
CA TRP A 180 16.72 -13.66 -23.39
C TRP A 180 17.46 -13.95 -22.08
N CYS A 181 17.96 -12.92 -21.42
CA CYS A 181 18.67 -13.05 -20.16
C CYS A 181 17.75 -13.40 -18.99
N ASP A 182 18.37 -13.92 -17.93
CA ASP A 182 17.73 -14.43 -16.72
C ASP A 182 17.14 -13.34 -15.81
N ASN A 183 17.48 -12.08 -16.05
CA ASN A 183 16.90 -10.90 -15.40
C ASN A 183 15.57 -10.47 -16.04
N CYS A 184 15.12 -11.11 -17.11
CA CYS A 184 13.86 -10.83 -17.80
C CYS A 184 12.97 -12.07 -17.86
N TYR A 185 11.69 -11.90 -17.54
CA TYR A 185 10.68 -12.93 -17.71
C TYR A 185 9.35 -12.36 -18.19
N PHE A 186 8.52 -13.20 -18.77
CA PHE A 186 7.16 -12.89 -19.19
C PHE A 186 6.15 -13.45 -18.20
N ILE A 187 5.04 -12.74 -18.02
CA ILE A 187 3.88 -13.31 -17.36
C ILE A 187 3.25 -14.35 -18.30
N ARG A 188 3.19 -15.60 -17.86
CA ARG A 188 2.65 -16.72 -18.64
C ARG A 188 1.18 -16.94 -18.34
N PHE A 189 0.40 -17.16 -19.40
CA PHE A 189 -1.02 -17.54 -19.33
C PHE A 189 -1.33 -18.84 -20.09
N ASP A 190 -0.30 -19.64 -20.39
CA ASP A 190 -0.41 -20.91 -21.12
C ASP A 190 -0.35 -22.14 -20.19
N THR A 191 -0.25 -21.94 -18.87
CA THR A 191 -0.21 -23.00 -17.86
C THR A 191 -1.33 -22.84 -16.84
N TRP A 192 -1.87 -23.96 -16.37
CA TRP A 192 -2.91 -23.96 -15.32
C TRP A 192 -2.41 -23.36 -14.01
N THR A 193 -1.14 -23.58 -13.64
CA THR A 193 -0.55 -23.03 -12.41
C THR A 193 -0.57 -21.51 -12.43
N SER A 194 -0.10 -20.88 -13.52
CA SER A 194 -0.09 -19.42 -13.65
C SER A 194 -1.50 -18.86 -13.75
N ILE A 195 -2.40 -19.50 -14.51
CA ILE A 195 -3.82 -19.09 -14.61
C ILE A 195 -4.50 -19.10 -13.23
N LEU A 196 -4.35 -20.20 -12.48
CA LEU A 196 -4.92 -20.33 -11.14
C LEU A 196 -4.34 -19.31 -10.17
N PHE A 197 -3.02 -19.06 -10.22
CA PHE A 197 -2.37 -18.02 -9.43
C PHE A 197 -3.03 -16.66 -9.65
N PHE A 198 -3.21 -16.23 -10.91
CA PHE A 198 -3.83 -14.93 -11.21
C PHE A 198 -5.29 -14.90 -10.75
N ILE A 199 -6.07 -15.94 -11.00
CA ILE A 199 -7.46 -16.02 -10.54
C ILE A 199 -7.53 -15.84 -9.02
N LEU A 200 -6.73 -16.58 -8.25
CA LEU A 200 -6.66 -16.49 -6.80
C LEU A 200 -6.22 -15.09 -6.33
N ALA A 201 -5.21 -14.51 -6.96
CA ALA A 201 -4.73 -13.16 -6.66
C ALA A 201 -5.82 -12.09 -6.89
N TYR A 202 -6.53 -12.15 -8.01
CA TYR A 202 -7.62 -11.20 -8.30
C TYR A 202 -8.80 -11.35 -7.35
N PHE A 203 -9.20 -12.58 -7.02
CA PHE A 203 -10.24 -12.80 -6.00
C PHE A 203 -9.79 -12.33 -4.61
N ALA A 204 -8.50 -12.50 -4.25
CA ALA A 204 -7.95 -11.97 -3.01
C ALA A 204 -8.06 -10.43 -3.00
N ILE A 205 -7.57 -9.75 -4.04
CA ILE A 205 -7.67 -8.28 -4.16
C ILE A 205 -9.12 -7.81 -4.09
N PHE A 206 -10.03 -8.45 -4.83
CA PHE A 206 -11.44 -8.13 -4.82
C PHE A 206 -12.06 -8.28 -3.43
N SER A 207 -11.80 -9.40 -2.74
CA SER A 207 -12.30 -9.63 -1.39
C SER A 207 -11.73 -8.63 -0.36
N ALA A 208 -10.49 -8.16 -0.54
CA ALA A 208 -9.91 -7.09 0.27
C ALA A 208 -10.66 -5.77 0.11
N PHE A 209 -10.93 -5.36 -1.14
CA PHE A 209 -11.71 -4.16 -1.44
C PHE A 209 -13.14 -4.25 -0.91
N ILE A 210 -13.82 -5.38 -1.11
CA ILE A 210 -15.17 -5.60 -0.56
C ILE A 210 -15.15 -5.50 0.97
N THR A 211 -14.16 -6.11 1.64
CA THR A 211 -14.03 -6.03 3.10
C THR A 211 -13.88 -4.57 3.56
N GLY A 212 -12.96 -3.82 2.94
CA GLY A 212 -12.75 -2.40 3.24
C GLY A 212 -13.99 -1.56 3.00
N ALA A 213 -14.66 -1.75 1.85
CA ALA A 213 -15.88 -1.04 1.48
C ALA A 213 -17.03 -1.32 2.44
N LEU A 214 -17.30 -2.59 2.77
CA LEU A 214 -18.36 -2.96 3.72
C LEU A 214 -18.08 -2.38 5.12
N ALA A 215 -16.83 -2.42 5.57
CA ALA A 215 -16.43 -1.82 6.84
C ALA A 215 -16.58 -0.29 6.85
N ALA A 216 -16.22 0.39 5.76
CA ALA A 216 -16.41 1.83 5.61
C ALA A 216 -17.90 2.22 5.57
N ILE A 217 -18.71 1.51 4.78
CA ILE A 217 -20.16 1.71 4.67
C ILE A 217 -20.82 1.53 6.04
N GLU A 218 -20.49 0.45 6.75
CA GLU A 218 -21.04 0.22 8.10
C GLU A 218 -20.63 1.34 9.06
N THR A 219 -19.36 1.76 9.02
CA THR A 219 -18.86 2.87 9.84
C THR A 219 -19.66 4.16 9.58
N LEU A 220 -19.83 4.55 8.32
CA LEU A 220 -20.57 5.75 7.94
C LEU A 220 -22.06 5.65 8.27
N ARG A 221 -22.67 4.48 8.06
CA ARG A 221 -24.06 4.21 8.42
C ARG A 221 -24.30 4.42 9.91
N VAL A 222 -23.44 3.85 10.75
CA VAL A 222 -23.58 3.96 12.21
C VAL A 222 -23.34 5.38 12.69
N LEU A 223 -22.35 6.07 12.12
CA LEU A 223 -22.09 7.49 12.41
C LEU A 223 -23.24 8.42 12.02
N ASN A 224 -24.09 8.03 11.06
CA ASN A 224 -25.27 8.79 10.64
C ASN A 224 -26.57 8.31 11.31
N SER A 225 -26.50 7.32 12.21
CA SER A 225 -27.68 6.78 12.87
C SER A 225 -28.16 7.66 14.03
N LYS A 226 -29.49 7.67 14.26
CA LYS A 226 -30.11 8.39 15.39
C LYS A 226 -29.80 7.75 16.76
N ASN A 227 -29.42 6.47 16.77
CA ASN A 227 -29.17 5.69 17.98
C ASN A 227 -27.71 5.75 18.45
N LEU A 228 -26.90 6.65 17.87
CA LEU A 228 -25.49 6.77 18.16
C LEU A 228 -25.25 7.38 19.54
N LYS A 229 -24.62 6.63 20.44
CA LYS A 229 -24.23 7.10 21.79
C LYS A 229 -22.86 7.82 21.77
N LEU A 230 -22.67 8.75 20.84
CA LEU A 230 -21.47 9.60 20.74
C LEU A 230 -21.85 11.07 20.66
N SER A 231 -21.01 11.94 21.23
CA SER A 231 -21.16 13.39 21.03
C SER A 231 -21.04 13.74 19.54
N ALA A 232 -21.75 14.79 19.10
CA ALA A 232 -21.69 15.26 17.71
C ALA A 232 -20.26 15.58 17.26
N LYS A 233 -19.45 16.14 18.17
CA LYS A 233 -18.03 16.44 17.92
C LYS A 233 -17.20 15.18 17.65
N THR A 234 -17.37 14.14 18.47
CA THR A 234 -16.67 12.86 18.28
C THR A 234 -17.13 12.15 17.02
N ALA A 235 -18.44 12.12 16.75
CA ALA A 235 -18.99 11.52 15.54
C ALA A 235 -18.44 12.20 14.27
N MET A 236 -18.38 13.53 14.25
CA MET A 236 -17.79 14.28 13.14
C MET A 236 -16.31 13.95 12.94
N ALA A 237 -15.53 13.81 14.02
CA ALA A 237 -14.12 13.43 13.94
C ALA A 237 -13.96 12.01 13.33
N GLN A 238 -14.78 11.04 13.75
CA GLN A 238 -14.77 9.68 13.19
C GLN A 238 -15.16 9.66 11.70
N ARG A 239 -16.13 10.47 11.26
CA ARG A 239 -16.50 10.60 9.84
C ARG A 239 -15.33 11.10 9.01
N LYS A 240 -14.69 12.20 9.44
CA LYS A 240 -13.52 12.76 8.76
C LYS A 240 -12.39 11.74 8.62
N LEU A 241 -12.12 10.98 9.69
CA LEU A 241 -11.09 9.94 9.65
C LEU A 241 -11.44 8.78 8.70
N THR A 242 -12.73 8.43 8.58
CA THR A 242 -13.20 7.41 7.64
C THR A 242 -13.07 7.90 6.19
N TYR A 243 -13.48 9.14 5.91
CA TYR A 243 -13.30 9.75 4.58
C TYR A 243 -11.83 9.85 4.18
N ASN A 244 -10.93 10.17 5.12
CA ASN A 244 -9.50 10.16 4.83
C ASN A 244 -8.99 8.78 4.44
N LEU A 245 -9.47 7.71 5.10
CA LEU A 245 -9.07 6.35 4.74
C LEU A 245 -9.60 5.93 3.36
N VAL A 246 -10.81 6.39 3.00
CA VAL A 246 -11.35 6.23 1.63
C VAL A 246 -10.50 6.99 0.61
N ALA A 247 -10.09 8.23 0.90
CA ALA A 247 -9.22 9.01 0.03
C ALA A 247 -7.85 8.34 -0.19
N VAL A 248 -7.21 7.89 0.90
CA VAL A 248 -5.99 7.07 0.87
C VAL A 248 -6.18 5.83 0.01
N THR A 249 -7.30 5.10 0.17
CA THR A 249 -7.58 3.91 -0.62
C THR A 249 -7.78 4.23 -2.12
N SER A 250 -8.39 5.37 -2.45
CA SER A 250 -8.56 5.78 -3.85
C SER A 250 -7.24 6.04 -4.56
N VAL A 251 -6.21 6.51 -3.84
CA VAL A 251 -4.85 6.66 -4.37
C VAL A 251 -4.25 5.30 -4.71
N HIS A 252 -4.40 4.30 -3.83
CA HIS A 252 -3.99 2.93 -4.17
C HIS A 252 -4.71 2.39 -5.42
N ILE A 253 -6.02 2.61 -5.55
CA ILE A 253 -6.76 2.19 -6.75
C ILE A 253 -6.17 2.84 -8.00
N ALA A 254 -6.00 4.17 -7.96
CA ALA A 254 -5.56 4.96 -9.10
C ALA A 254 -4.11 4.67 -9.53
N LEU A 255 -3.20 4.50 -8.56
CA LEU A 255 -1.76 4.47 -8.82
C LEU A 255 -1.15 3.07 -8.80
N LEU A 256 -1.80 2.11 -8.12
CA LEU A 256 -1.29 0.74 -8.04
C LEU A 256 -2.14 -0.21 -8.88
N PHE A 257 -3.45 -0.28 -8.61
CA PHE A 257 -4.29 -1.33 -9.21
C PHE A 257 -4.69 -1.04 -10.66
N ILE A 258 -4.98 0.22 -11.02
CA ILE A 258 -5.27 0.57 -12.42
C ILE A 258 -4.05 0.33 -13.31
N PRO A 259 -2.84 0.83 -13.00
CA PRO A 259 -1.64 0.53 -13.79
C PRO A 259 -1.31 -0.96 -13.86
N SER A 260 -1.42 -1.69 -12.74
CA SER A 260 -1.21 -3.15 -12.74
C SER A 260 -2.22 -3.89 -13.63
N GLY A 261 -3.49 -3.47 -13.63
CA GLY A 261 -4.52 -4.00 -14.52
C GLY A 261 -4.24 -3.68 -15.99
N ALA A 262 -3.72 -2.48 -16.28
CA ALA A 262 -3.32 -2.10 -17.62
C ALA A 262 -2.16 -2.96 -18.14
N PHE A 263 -1.15 -3.27 -17.30
CA PHE A 263 -0.08 -4.22 -17.66
C PHE A 263 -0.61 -5.62 -17.97
N LEU A 264 -1.60 -6.10 -17.20
CA LEU A 264 -2.25 -7.37 -17.50
C LEU A 264 -2.91 -7.33 -18.89
N VAL A 265 -3.71 -6.30 -19.18
CA VAL A 265 -4.39 -6.16 -20.48
C VAL A 265 -3.38 -6.03 -21.63
N ALA A 266 -2.31 -5.27 -21.41
CA ALA A 266 -1.22 -5.10 -22.36
C ALA A 266 -0.54 -6.42 -22.72
N SER A 267 -0.50 -7.39 -21.80
CA SER A 267 0.06 -8.73 -22.05
C SER A 267 -0.70 -9.50 -23.14
N PHE A 268 -1.95 -9.11 -23.44
CA PHE A 268 -2.77 -9.71 -24.50
C PHE A 268 -2.82 -8.85 -25.77
N ALA A 269 -2.84 -7.52 -25.61
CA ALA A 269 -2.99 -6.57 -26.71
C ALA A 269 -1.65 -6.17 -27.38
N ALA A 270 -0.52 -6.39 -26.70
CA ALA A 270 0.83 -6.04 -27.13
C ALA A 270 0.98 -4.60 -27.69
N PRO A 271 0.57 -3.56 -26.93
CA PRO A 271 0.72 -2.18 -27.38
C PRO A 271 2.19 -1.73 -27.35
N ASP A 272 2.66 -1.09 -28.42
CA ASP A 272 4.05 -0.63 -28.54
C ASP A 272 4.21 0.84 -28.08
N TYR A 273 4.08 1.07 -26.77
CA TYR A 273 4.18 2.41 -26.16
C TYR A 273 5.05 2.38 -24.89
N GLN A 274 6.38 2.33 -25.07
CA GLN A 274 7.33 2.23 -23.96
C GLN A 274 7.17 3.37 -22.94
N PHE A 275 6.95 4.60 -23.40
CA PHE A 275 6.70 5.74 -22.52
C PHE A 275 5.51 5.54 -21.57
N MET A 276 4.43 4.91 -22.05
CA MET A 276 3.26 4.64 -21.21
C MET A 276 3.55 3.54 -20.18
N SER A 277 4.32 2.52 -20.57
CA SER A 277 4.83 1.49 -19.66
C SER A 277 5.67 2.10 -18.53
N ASP A 278 6.64 2.94 -18.89
CA ASP A 278 7.51 3.60 -17.92
C ASP A 278 6.71 4.53 -16.99
N ALA A 279 5.77 5.30 -17.53
CA ALA A 279 4.89 6.15 -16.74
C ALA A 279 4.03 5.33 -15.76
N MET A 280 3.42 4.24 -16.20
CA MET A 280 2.63 3.34 -15.34
C MET A 280 3.47 2.75 -14.22
N LEU A 281 4.72 2.39 -14.51
CA LEU A 281 5.63 1.89 -13.50
C LEU A 281 6.00 2.95 -12.46
N VAL A 282 6.26 4.20 -12.88
CA VAL A 282 6.47 5.32 -11.94
C VAL A 282 5.27 5.48 -10.99
N LEU A 283 4.04 5.37 -11.51
CA LEU A 283 2.84 5.45 -10.66
C LEU A 283 2.80 4.33 -9.62
N ILE A 284 3.16 3.10 -10.02
CA ILE A 284 3.26 1.96 -9.12
C ILE A 284 4.37 2.17 -8.07
N GLU A 285 5.50 2.74 -8.45
CA GLU A 285 6.64 2.94 -7.54
C GLU A 285 6.44 4.05 -6.50
N ASP A 286 5.52 4.98 -6.74
CA ASP A 286 5.22 6.12 -5.86
C ASP A 286 3.83 6.06 -5.20
N HIS A 287 3.10 4.96 -5.40
CA HIS A 287 1.75 4.81 -4.86
C HIS A 287 1.71 4.92 -3.32
N GLY A 288 2.72 4.40 -2.60
CA GLY A 288 2.78 4.43 -1.15
C GLY A 288 3.12 5.82 -0.61
N SER A 289 4.08 6.50 -1.25
CA SER A 289 4.52 7.84 -0.87
C SER A 289 3.39 8.87 -1.07
N LEU A 290 2.67 8.79 -2.19
CA LEU A 290 1.52 9.64 -2.49
C LEU A 290 0.31 9.33 -1.59
N THR A 291 0.10 8.07 -1.25
CA THR A 291 -0.89 7.69 -0.24
C THR A 291 -0.56 8.28 1.13
N THR A 292 0.70 8.22 1.53
CA THR A 292 1.20 8.79 2.80
C THR A 292 1.06 10.31 2.82
N LEU A 293 1.40 10.99 1.72
CA LEU A 293 1.18 12.42 1.55
C LEU A 293 -0.31 12.77 1.66
N THR A 294 -1.18 12.02 0.98
CA THR A 294 -2.63 12.20 1.04
C THR A 294 -3.14 12.07 2.47
N MET A 295 -2.64 11.09 3.23
CA MET A 295 -2.95 10.94 4.65
C MET A 295 -2.50 12.15 5.48
N LEU A 296 -1.30 12.69 5.26
CA LEU A 296 -0.79 13.88 5.94
C LEU A 296 -1.65 15.12 5.64
N LEU A 297 -2.07 15.30 4.38
CA LEU A 297 -2.83 16.48 3.94
C LEU A 297 -4.32 16.44 4.33
N THR A 298 -4.92 15.25 4.34
CA THR A 298 -6.35 15.09 4.63
C THR A 298 -6.64 14.93 6.13
N ASN A 299 -5.69 14.41 6.91
CA ASN A 299 -5.85 14.27 8.35
C ASN A 299 -5.54 15.57 9.10
N ASN A 300 -6.58 16.25 9.59
CA ASN A 300 -6.43 17.51 10.33
C ASN A 300 -5.43 17.45 11.49
N LEU A 301 -5.32 16.32 12.20
CA LEU A 301 -4.35 16.19 13.29
C LEU A 301 -2.94 16.14 12.73
N LEU A 302 -2.68 15.27 11.76
CA LEU A 302 -1.36 15.13 11.14
C LEU A 302 -0.96 16.40 10.38
N ARG A 303 -1.88 17.01 9.63
CA ARG A 303 -1.66 18.28 8.91
C ARG A 303 -1.26 19.40 9.86
N ARG A 304 -1.96 19.58 10.97
CA ARG A 304 -1.63 20.61 11.97
C ARG A 304 -0.26 20.34 12.58
N SER A 305 0.03 19.10 12.96
CA SER A 305 1.34 18.72 13.49
C SER A 305 2.47 18.88 12.47
N ALA A 306 2.21 18.63 11.19
CA ALA A 306 3.16 18.87 10.10
C ALA A 306 3.43 20.37 9.93
N ILE A 307 2.39 21.21 9.88
CA ILE A 307 2.54 22.66 9.80
C ILE A 307 3.32 23.21 11.01
N GLU A 308 3.04 22.72 12.22
CA GLU A 308 3.80 23.10 13.42
C GLU A 308 5.27 22.70 13.36
N LEU A 309 5.60 21.55 12.75
CA LEU A 309 6.98 21.13 12.55
C LEU A 309 7.76 22.12 11.69
N PHE A 310 7.13 22.68 10.66
CA PHE A 310 7.74 23.66 9.76
C PHE A 310 7.62 25.12 10.22
N ARG A 311 6.79 25.41 11.22
CA ARG A 311 6.58 26.77 11.75
C ARG A 311 7.45 27.16 12.95
N ILE A 312 8.32 26.28 13.46
CA ILE A 312 9.15 26.56 14.64
C ILE A 312 10.64 26.22 14.39
N PRO A 313 11.58 27.20 14.43
CA PRO A 313 12.98 26.90 14.74
C PRO A 313 13.06 26.47 16.21
N MET A 314 13.76 25.37 16.48
CA MET A 314 14.08 24.77 17.79
C MET A 314 13.74 25.63 19.03
N PHE A 315 12.81 25.14 19.85
CA PHE A 315 12.81 25.08 21.33
C PHE A 315 11.35 24.91 21.76
N CYS A 316 11.00 23.74 22.32
CA CYS A 316 9.73 23.58 23.03
C CYS A 316 9.78 24.43 24.31
N PRO A 317 8.94 25.47 24.50
CA PRO A 317 8.63 25.90 25.84
C PRO A 317 7.69 24.84 26.42
N GLN A 318 8.16 24.12 27.44
CA GLN A 318 7.27 23.35 28.31
C GLN A 318 6.22 24.31 28.89
N LYS A 319 5.00 24.28 28.34
CA LYS A 319 3.86 24.91 29.02
C LYS A 319 3.37 23.96 30.09
N THR A 320 3.96 24.06 31.28
CA THR A 320 3.36 23.61 32.53
C THR A 320 2.09 24.44 32.75
N LYS A 321 0.92 23.82 32.62
CA LYS A 321 -0.32 24.40 33.16
C LYS A 321 -0.33 24.12 34.66
N ILE A 322 0.07 25.10 35.47
CA ILE A 322 -0.40 25.23 36.85
C ILE A 322 -1.47 26.31 36.82
N THR A 323 -2.73 25.89 36.89
CA THR A 323 -3.82 26.78 37.29
C THR A 323 -3.70 26.97 38.80
N GLN A 324 -3.19 28.12 39.23
CA GLN A 324 -3.37 28.60 40.60
C GLN A 324 -4.40 29.74 40.55
N GLY A 325 -5.46 29.57 41.34
CA GLY A 325 -6.49 30.58 41.50
C GLY A 325 -7.67 30.03 42.29
N THR A 326 -7.44 29.72 43.57
CA THR A 326 -8.19 30.19 44.75
C THR A 326 -7.69 29.46 46.00
N GLY A 327 -7.85 30.11 47.16
CA GLY A 327 -7.12 29.85 48.38
C GLY A 327 -7.31 28.49 49.06
N THR A 328 -6.46 28.30 50.06
CA THR A 328 -6.49 27.30 51.14
C THR A 328 -6.37 25.84 50.72
N SER A 329 -5.15 25.34 50.90
CA SER A 329 -4.70 23.97 50.89
C SER A 329 -5.50 23.08 51.86
N VAL A 330 -6.08 22.01 51.34
CA VAL A 330 -6.39 20.80 52.11
C VAL A 330 -5.71 19.64 51.41
N VAL A 331 -4.70 19.07 52.07
CA VAL A 331 -3.98 17.87 51.67
C VAL A 331 -4.93 16.68 51.84
N VAL A 332 -5.25 15.98 50.75
CA VAL A 332 -5.88 14.65 50.83
C VAL A 332 -4.97 13.67 50.11
N ASN A 333 -4.31 12.82 50.91
CA ASN A 333 -3.56 11.66 50.46
C ASN A 333 -4.52 10.68 49.75
N VAL A 334 -4.23 10.37 48.48
CA VAL A 334 -4.86 9.22 47.82
C VAL A 334 -3.83 8.10 47.69
N VAL A 335 -4.13 7.06 48.46
CA VAL A 335 -3.50 5.75 48.56
C VAL A 335 -3.42 5.07 47.19
N LYS A 336 -2.24 4.53 46.87
CA LYS A 336 -2.05 3.52 45.82
C LYS A 336 -2.86 2.28 46.16
N MET A 337 -3.66 1.78 45.21
CA MET A 337 -4.02 0.37 45.17
C MET A 337 -3.61 -0.24 43.84
N SER A 338 -3.03 -1.43 44.01
CA SER A 338 -2.47 -2.42 43.10
C SER A 338 -3.30 -2.75 41.88
#